data_AF-A0A7U9XQ57-F1
#
_entry.id   AF-A0A7U9XQ57-F1
#
_cell.length_a   1.000
_cell.length_b   1.000
_cell.length_c   1.000
_cell.angle_alpha   90.00
_cell.angle_beta   90.00
_cell.angle_gamma   90.00
#
_symmetry.space_group_name_H-M   'P 1'
#
loop_
_entity.id
_entity.type
_entity.pdbx_description
1 polymer ?
#
loop_
_entity_poly.entity_id
_entity_poly.type
_entity_poly.pdbx_seq_one_letter_code
_entity_poly.pdbx_strand_id
1 'polypeptide(L)'
;MKLQWNQIDWEKAEEQVNRLQVRIVKATLEQKWRLVKRLQYLMTNSFYAKALAVKRVVSNKGKKTPGIDGELWETVKTKMEAVRRLDCKTYHARPLRRIYIEKYGKKEKRPLGIPTMFDRAMQALQLLALEPVAETTADRISFGFRRYRSPEDAREYAMEERQNTIPYDKEIRNAKMEST
;
A
#
# COMPACT_ATOMS: atom_id res chain seq x y z
N MET A 1 -22.39 18.92 -16.53
CA MET A 1 -22.42 19.06 -15.05
C MET A 1 -21.10 18.53 -14.49
N LYS A 2 -20.26 19.35 -13.84
CA LYS A 2 -18.96 18.93 -13.29
C LYS A 2 -19.20 18.24 -11.94
N LEU A 3 -18.90 16.94 -11.84
CA LEU A 3 -18.96 16.20 -10.57
C LEU A 3 -18.09 16.89 -9.50
N GLN A 4 -18.65 17.11 -8.31
CA GLN A 4 -17.96 17.69 -7.15
C GLN A 4 -17.43 16.60 -6.20
N TRP A 5 -16.42 16.91 -5.39
CA TRP A 5 -15.80 15.95 -4.45
C TRP A 5 -16.82 15.30 -3.51
N ASN A 6 -17.76 16.10 -2.99
CA ASN A 6 -18.76 15.65 -2.03
C ASN A 6 -19.89 14.84 -2.68
N GLN A 7 -19.96 14.82 -4.02
CA GLN A 7 -20.95 14.06 -4.79
C GLN A 7 -20.40 12.70 -5.26
N ILE A 8 -19.14 12.39 -4.93
CA ILE A 8 -18.56 11.09 -5.27
C ILE A 8 -19.18 10.04 -4.35
N ASP A 9 -19.86 9.08 -4.96
CA ASP A 9 -20.25 7.84 -4.30
C ASP A 9 -19.00 6.99 -4.06
N TRP A 10 -18.55 6.97 -2.79
CA TRP A 10 -17.32 6.31 -2.39
C TRP A 10 -17.45 4.79 -2.35
N GLU A 11 -18.64 4.28 -2.02
CA GLU A 11 -18.91 2.84 -1.97
C GLU A 11 -18.84 2.27 -3.39
N LYS A 12 -19.50 2.94 -4.34
CA LYS A 12 -19.40 2.61 -5.76
C LYS A 12 -17.98 2.73 -6.29
N ALA A 13 -17.23 3.75 -5.87
CA ALA A 13 -15.82 3.90 -6.28
C ALA A 13 -14.96 2.71 -5.81
N GLU A 14 -15.14 2.29 -4.56
CA GLU A 14 -14.44 1.15 -3.96
C GLU A 14 -14.83 -0.16 -4.64
N GLU A 15 -16.12 -0.38 -4.92
CA GLU A 15 -16.62 -1.55 -5.65
C GLU A 15 -16.00 -1.67 -7.05
N GLN A 16 -15.98 -0.56 -7.82
CA GLN A 16 -15.42 -0.57 -9.18
C GLN A 16 -13.91 -0.85 -9.19
N VAL A 17 -13.17 -0.27 -8.24
CA VAL A 17 -11.74 -0.55 -8.09
C VAL A 17 -11.52 -2.01 -7.68
N ASN A 18 -12.26 -2.52 -6.70
CA ASN A 18 -12.16 -3.92 -6.26
C ASN A 18 -12.45 -4.89 -7.41
N ARG A 19 -13.48 -4.64 -8.23
CA ARG A 19 -13.78 -5.44 -9.41
C ARG A 19 -12.61 -5.52 -10.39
N LEU A 20 -11.91 -4.40 -10.61
CA LEU A 20 -10.69 -4.40 -11.44
C LEU A 20 -9.54 -5.15 -10.76
N GLN A 21 -9.35 -5.00 -9.45
CA GLN A 21 -8.32 -5.73 -8.69
C GLN A 21 -8.53 -7.25 -8.76
N VAL A 22 -9.76 -7.73 -8.57
CA VAL A 22 -10.10 -9.16 -8.71
C VAL A 22 -9.81 -9.67 -10.13
N ARG A 23 -10.08 -8.87 -11.16
CA ARG A 23 -9.74 -9.23 -12.55
C ARG A 23 -8.24 -9.32 -12.76
N ILE A 24 -7.46 -8.43 -12.14
CA ILE A 24 -6.00 -8.49 -12.17
C ILE A 24 -5.53 -9.77 -11.48
N VAL A 25 -6.04 -10.08 -10.28
CA VAL A 25 -5.74 -11.34 -9.55
C VAL A 25 -5.97 -12.56 -10.45
N LYS A 26 -7.17 -12.68 -11.03
CA LYS A 26 -7.52 -13.81 -11.93
C LYS A 26 -6.57 -13.91 -13.11
N ALA A 27 -6.27 -12.79 -13.76
CA ALA A 27 -5.34 -12.75 -14.89
C ALA A 27 -3.89 -13.11 -14.48
N THR A 28 -3.45 -12.73 -13.29
CA THR A 28 -2.13 -13.07 -12.75
C THR A 28 -2.02 -14.57 -12.44
N LEU A 29 -3.04 -15.15 -11.80
CA LEU A 29 -3.10 -16.60 -11.53
C LEU A 29 -3.04 -17.43 -12.83
N GLU A 30 -3.70 -16.96 -13.89
CA GLU A 30 -3.65 -17.56 -15.23
C GLU A 30 -2.40 -17.17 -16.04
N GLN A 31 -1.46 -16.41 -15.46
CA GLN A 31 -0.22 -15.93 -16.10
C GLN A 31 -0.44 -15.12 -17.40
N LYS A 32 -1.60 -14.49 -17.56
CA LYS A 32 -1.95 -13.67 -18.73
C LYS A 32 -1.37 -12.25 -18.60
N TRP A 33 -0.04 -12.12 -18.63
CA TRP A 33 0.67 -10.86 -18.36
C TRP A 33 0.27 -9.68 -19.27
N ARG A 34 -0.06 -9.94 -20.54
CA ARG A 34 -0.58 -8.89 -21.45
C ARG A 34 -1.92 -8.32 -20.98
N LEU A 35 -2.79 -9.19 -20.43
CA LEU A 35 -4.07 -8.78 -19.85
C LEU A 35 -3.85 -8.04 -18.52
N VAL A 36 -2.94 -8.51 -17.67
CA VAL A 36 -2.55 -7.82 -16.42
C VAL A 36 -2.14 -6.37 -16.72
N LYS A 37 -1.20 -6.16 -17.66
CA LYS A 37 -0.76 -4.81 -18.06
C LYS A 37 -1.91 -3.94 -18.56
N ARG A 38 -2.83 -4.50 -19.35
CA ARG A 38 -4.02 -3.78 -19.86
C ARG A 38 -4.97 -3.39 -18.72
N LEU A 39 -5.19 -4.27 -17.75
CA LEU A 39 -6.04 -4.00 -16.58
C LEU A 39 -5.41 -2.98 -15.63
N GLN A 40 -4.09 -3.04 -15.43
CA GLN A 40 -3.34 -2.04 -14.68
C GLN A 40 -3.41 -0.67 -15.35
N TYR A 41 -3.26 -0.62 -16.67
CA TYR A 41 -3.47 0.61 -17.43
C TYR A 41 -4.90 1.14 -17.29
N LEU A 42 -5.91 0.27 -17.35
CA LEU A 42 -7.31 0.66 -17.12
C LEU A 42 -7.52 1.20 -15.69
N MET A 43 -6.91 0.57 -14.69
CA MET A 43 -6.95 1.01 -13.29
C MET A 43 -6.38 2.42 -13.14
N THR A 44 -5.16 2.67 -13.64
CA THR A 44 -4.49 3.97 -13.48
C THR A 44 -5.16 5.10 -14.28
N ASN A 45 -5.95 4.77 -15.31
CA ASN A 45 -6.72 5.75 -16.07
C ASN A 45 -8.17 5.92 -15.58
N SER A 46 -8.63 5.10 -14.64
CA SER A 46 -10.00 5.17 -14.11
C SER A 46 -10.23 6.38 -13.20
N PHE A 47 -11.36 7.06 -13.37
CA PHE A 47 -11.77 8.17 -12.51
C PHE A 47 -11.86 7.75 -11.04
N TYR A 48 -12.49 6.60 -10.74
CA TYR A 48 -12.67 6.13 -9.38
C TYR A 48 -11.35 5.77 -8.70
N ALA A 49 -10.42 5.17 -9.43
CA ALA A 49 -9.08 4.87 -8.90
C ALA A 49 -8.31 6.15 -8.55
N LYS A 50 -8.34 7.15 -9.43
CA LYS A 50 -7.74 8.47 -9.17
C LYS A 50 -8.37 9.17 -7.97
N ALA A 51 -9.71 9.11 -7.86
CA ALA A 51 -10.44 9.67 -6.73
C ALA A 51 -10.06 8.99 -5.41
N LEU A 52 -9.98 7.66 -5.38
CA LEU A 52 -9.56 6.90 -4.19
C LEU A 52 -8.10 7.15 -3.81
N ALA A 53 -7.21 7.29 -4.80
CA ALA A 53 -5.82 7.65 -4.56
C ALA A 53 -5.70 9.02 -3.87
N VAL A 54 -6.42 10.02 -4.36
CA VAL A 54 -6.48 11.35 -3.72
C VAL A 54 -7.13 11.27 -2.34
N LYS A 55 -8.23 10.51 -2.18
CA LYS A 55 -8.93 10.30 -0.89
C LYS A 55 -7.96 9.77 0.16
N ARG A 56 -7.16 8.76 -0.19
CA ARG A 56 -6.14 8.17 0.69
C ARG A 56 -5.12 9.22 1.15
N VAL A 57 -4.63 10.07 0.26
CA VAL A 57 -3.64 11.10 0.62
C VAL A 57 -4.22 12.15 1.57
N VAL A 58 -5.45 12.60 1.32
CA VAL A 58 -6.11 13.65 2.12
C VAL A 58 -6.71 13.13 3.43
N SER A 59 -6.90 11.81 3.59
CA SER A 59 -7.34 11.19 4.84
C SER A 59 -6.19 10.81 5.77
N ASN A 60 -4.97 10.66 5.26
CA ASN A 60 -3.81 10.23 6.03
C ASN A 60 -3.35 11.26 7.08
N LYS A 61 -2.66 10.79 8.14
CA LYS A 61 -2.10 11.64 9.22
C LYS A 61 -1.17 12.75 8.69
N GLY A 62 -0.40 12.46 7.64
CA GLY A 62 0.51 13.42 6.99
C GLY A 62 -0.15 14.42 6.03
N LYS A 63 -1.48 14.53 6.00
CA LYS A 63 -2.21 15.40 5.05
C LYS A 63 -1.89 16.89 5.18
N LYS A 64 -1.43 17.35 6.35
CA LYS A 64 -1.05 18.74 6.65
C LYS A 64 0.44 19.02 6.43
N THR A 65 1.20 18.03 5.97
CA THR A 65 2.64 18.15 5.78
C THR A 65 2.91 18.32 4.29
N PRO A 66 3.29 19.51 3.79
CA PRO A 66 3.52 19.72 2.36
C PRO A 66 4.85 19.12 1.91
N GLY A 67 4.98 18.91 0.60
CA GLY A 67 6.23 18.53 -0.05
C GLY A 67 7.15 19.74 -0.24
N ILE A 68 8.06 19.65 -1.22
CA ILE A 68 8.99 20.74 -1.56
C ILE A 68 8.27 21.94 -2.21
N ASP A 69 7.09 21.70 -2.77
CA ASP A 69 6.24 22.68 -3.45
C ASP A 69 5.33 23.49 -2.52
N GLY A 70 5.25 23.13 -1.23
CA GLY A 70 4.38 23.82 -0.28
C GLY A 70 2.88 23.55 -0.46
N GLU A 71 2.48 22.74 -1.44
CA GLU A 71 1.06 22.56 -1.80
C GLU A 71 0.31 21.62 -0.82
N LEU A 72 -0.93 21.98 -0.48
CA LEU A 72 -1.89 21.19 0.31
C LEU A 72 -3.26 21.12 -0.38
N TRP A 73 -4.01 20.05 -0.15
CA TRP A 73 -5.34 19.82 -0.76
C TRP A 73 -6.46 19.90 0.27
N GLU A 74 -6.75 21.11 0.73
CA GLU A 74 -7.70 21.34 1.82
C GLU A 74 -9.15 21.47 1.32
N THR A 75 -9.35 22.21 0.22
CA THR A 75 -10.68 22.52 -0.31
C THR A 75 -11.23 21.42 -1.22
N VAL A 76 -12.56 21.37 -1.38
CA VAL A 76 -13.25 20.48 -2.35
C VAL A 76 -12.71 20.70 -3.76
N LYS A 77 -12.45 21.96 -4.13
CA LYS A 77 -11.93 22.34 -5.45
C LYS A 77 -10.54 21.77 -5.70
N THR A 78 -9.59 21.97 -4.78
CA THR A 78 -8.21 21.48 -4.96
C THR A 78 -8.14 19.96 -4.98
N LYS A 79 -8.98 19.26 -4.20
CA LYS A 79 -9.11 17.80 -4.25
C LYS A 79 -9.60 17.31 -5.61
N MET A 80 -10.65 17.92 -6.17
CA MET A 80 -11.14 17.54 -7.50
C MET A 80 -10.15 17.89 -8.62
N GLU A 81 -9.46 19.02 -8.51
CA GLU A 81 -8.39 19.38 -9.44
C GLU A 81 -7.25 18.37 -9.39
N ALA A 82 -6.87 17.91 -8.20
CA ALA A 82 -5.88 16.85 -8.03
C ALA A 82 -6.30 15.55 -8.74
N VAL A 83 -7.56 15.12 -8.59
CA VAL A 83 -8.09 13.93 -9.30
C VAL A 83 -7.98 14.07 -10.82
N ARG A 84 -8.30 15.27 -11.35
CA ARG A 84 -8.23 15.53 -12.80
C ARG A 84 -6.79 15.64 -13.31
N ARG A 85 -5.90 16.21 -12.51
CA ARG A 85 -4.46 16.36 -12.82
C ARG A 85 -3.69 15.04 -12.73
N LEU A 86 -4.22 14.04 -12.03
CA LEU A 86 -3.55 12.76 -11.83
C LEU A 86 -3.52 11.97 -13.15
N ASP A 87 -2.44 12.11 -13.91
CA ASP A 87 -2.19 11.42 -15.17
C ASP A 87 -0.78 10.86 -15.18
N CYS A 88 -0.67 9.56 -15.51
CA CYS A 88 0.61 8.86 -15.60
C CYS A 88 1.42 9.29 -16.83
N LYS A 89 0.79 9.79 -17.90
CA LYS A 89 1.49 10.18 -19.14
C LYS A 89 2.27 11.49 -19.00
N THR A 90 1.71 12.44 -18.25
CA THR A 90 2.32 13.76 -18.03
C THR A 90 3.08 13.83 -16.70
N TYR A 91 3.18 12.72 -15.97
CA TYR A 91 3.77 12.66 -14.64
C TYR A 91 5.29 12.88 -14.69
N HIS A 92 5.75 13.80 -13.85
CA HIS A 92 7.16 14.01 -13.57
C HIS A 92 7.34 14.11 -12.05
N ALA A 93 8.16 13.21 -11.50
CA ALA A 93 8.40 13.17 -10.06
C ALA A 93 9.14 14.42 -9.58
N ARG A 94 8.69 15.02 -8.48
CA ARG A 94 9.39 16.13 -7.83
C ARG A 94 10.41 15.61 -6.81
N PRO A 95 11.49 16.36 -6.53
CA PRO A 95 12.44 15.99 -5.48
C PRO A 95 11.75 15.96 -4.10
N LEU A 96 12.20 15.05 -3.24
CA LEU A 96 11.67 14.89 -1.88
C LEU A 96 12.13 16.03 -0.98
N ARG A 97 11.23 16.56 -0.14
CA ARG A 97 11.61 17.50 0.92
C ARG A 97 12.21 16.76 2.09
N ARG A 98 13.50 17.01 2.39
CA ARG A 98 14.20 16.37 3.50
C ARG A 98 13.89 17.08 4.83
N ILE A 99 13.51 16.32 5.85
CA ILE A 99 13.46 16.79 7.24
C ILE A 99 14.18 15.80 8.15
N TYR A 100 14.56 16.25 9.34
CA TYR A 100 15.20 15.42 10.34
C TYR A 100 14.32 15.31 11.58
N ILE A 101 14.04 14.08 11.99
CA ILE A 101 13.23 13.78 13.18
C ILE A 101 14.13 13.02 14.15
N GLU A 102 14.06 13.31 15.44
CA GLU A 102 14.83 12.58 16.45
C GLU A 102 14.35 11.13 16.55
N LYS A 103 15.30 10.21 16.76
CA LYS A 103 14.95 8.84 17.12
C LYS A 103 14.34 8.85 18.52
N TYR A 104 13.32 8.02 18.73
CA TYR A 104 12.70 7.90 20.04
C TYR A 104 13.77 7.54 21.11
N GLY A 105 13.89 8.37 22.13
CA GLY A 105 14.84 8.19 23.23
C GLY A 105 16.34 8.39 22.88
N LYS A 106 16.68 8.94 21.71
CA LYS A 106 18.09 9.18 21.30
C LYS A 106 18.26 10.55 20.65
N LYS A 107 19.45 11.17 20.82
CA LYS A 107 19.82 12.45 20.18
C LYS A 107 20.06 12.33 18.66
N GLU A 108 20.29 11.13 18.16
CA GLU A 108 20.47 10.87 16.73
C GLU A 108 19.21 11.21 15.94
N LYS A 109 19.38 11.86 14.79
CA LYS A 109 18.29 12.22 13.89
C LYS A 109 18.15 11.20 12.77
N ARG A 110 16.92 10.73 12.51
CA ARG A 110 16.56 9.98 11.30
C ARG A 110 16.10 10.95 10.22
N PRO A 111 16.62 10.84 9.00
CA PRO A 111 16.20 11.74 7.94
C PRO A 111 14.97 11.16 7.22
N LEU A 112 13.93 11.99 7.02
CA LEU A 112 12.69 11.64 6.35
C LEU A 112 12.54 12.44 5.05
N GLY A 113 12.26 11.74 3.94
CA GLY A 113 11.90 12.38 2.67
C GLY A 113 10.40 12.48 2.55
N ILE A 114 9.88 13.71 2.37
CA ILE A 114 8.45 13.97 2.24
C ILE A 114 8.15 14.27 0.77
N PRO A 115 7.42 13.40 0.05
CA PRO A 115 6.99 13.66 -1.31
C PRO A 115 5.92 14.76 -1.37
N THR A 116 5.70 15.33 -2.56
CA THR A 116 4.57 16.24 -2.78
C THR A 116 3.23 15.52 -2.64
N MET A 117 2.15 16.27 -2.45
CA MET A 117 0.80 15.68 -2.39
C MET A 117 0.47 14.93 -3.68
N PHE A 118 0.89 15.49 -4.82
CA PHE A 118 0.73 14.88 -6.14
C PHE A 118 1.50 13.56 -6.27
N ASP A 119 2.77 13.52 -5.84
CA ASP A 119 3.58 12.29 -5.87
C ASP A 119 2.99 11.21 -4.97
N ARG A 120 2.50 11.56 -3.77
CA ARG A 120 1.82 10.59 -2.89
C ARG A 120 0.56 10.02 -3.52
N ALA A 121 -0.20 10.85 -4.26
CA ALA A 121 -1.40 10.38 -4.95
C ALA A 121 -1.03 9.49 -6.14
N MET A 122 0.05 9.79 -6.87
CA MET A 122 0.55 8.92 -7.92
C MET A 122 1.02 7.57 -7.36
N GLN A 123 1.74 7.57 -6.24
CA GLN A 123 2.13 6.36 -5.52
C GLN A 123 0.91 5.55 -5.07
N ALA A 124 -0.12 6.21 -4.50
CA ALA A 124 -1.35 5.55 -4.10
C ALA A 124 -2.11 4.95 -5.30
N LEU A 125 -2.12 5.63 -6.44
CA LEU A 125 -2.74 5.15 -7.67
C LEU A 125 -2.01 3.92 -8.23
N GLN A 126 -0.68 3.95 -8.27
CA GLN A 126 0.13 2.81 -8.69
C GLN A 126 -0.03 1.63 -7.73
N LEU A 127 -0.11 1.90 -6.41
CA LEU A 127 -0.36 0.87 -5.41
C LEU A 127 -1.65 0.10 -5.71
N LEU A 128 -2.76 0.77 -6.06
CA LEU A 128 -4.01 0.09 -6.41
C LEU A 128 -3.86 -0.90 -7.58
N ALA A 129 -2.98 -0.60 -8.53
CA ALA A 129 -2.73 -1.43 -9.70
C ALA A 129 -1.70 -2.57 -9.45
N LEU A 130 -0.72 -2.34 -8.58
CA LEU A 130 0.37 -3.29 -8.30
C LEU A 130 0.05 -4.26 -7.18
N GLU A 131 -0.69 -3.82 -6.17
CA GLU A 131 -1.05 -4.62 -4.99
C GLU A 131 -1.71 -5.97 -5.32
N PRO A 132 -2.63 -6.08 -6.31
CA PRO A 132 -3.23 -7.37 -6.66
C PRO A 132 -2.20 -8.38 -7.20
N VAL A 133 -1.19 -7.92 -7.94
CA VAL A 133 -0.12 -8.79 -8.45
C VAL A 133 0.78 -9.19 -7.28
N ALA A 134 1.22 -8.22 -6.49
CA ALA A 134 2.09 -8.46 -5.33
C ALA A 134 1.48 -9.46 -4.36
N GLU A 135 0.18 -9.35 -4.04
CA GLU A 135 -0.49 -10.26 -3.12
C GLU A 135 -0.57 -11.69 -3.67
N THR A 136 -0.74 -11.86 -4.99
CA THR A 136 -0.78 -13.20 -5.62
C THR A 136 0.58 -13.87 -5.74
N THR A 137 1.66 -13.10 -5.88
CA THR A 137 3.01 -13.64 -6.16
C THR A 137 3.92 -13.63 -4.93
N ALA A 138 3.56 -12.91 -3.87
CA ALA A 138 4.36 -12.84 -2.65
C ALA A 138 4.35 -14.16 -1.87
N ASP A 139 5.43 -14.39 -1.13
CA ASP A 139 5.57 -15.53 -0.23
C ASP A 139 4.45 -15.55 0.83
N ARG A 140 3.95 -16.74 1.15
CA ARG A 140 2.91 -16.92 2.18
C ARG A 140 3.35 -16.54 3.58
N ILE A 141 4.66 -16.54 3.87
CA ILE A 141 5.26 -16.23 5.17
C ILE A 141 5.85 -14.80 5.17
N SER A 142 5.61 -14.02 4.11
CA SER A 142 5.94 -12.60 4.12
C SER A 142 4.81 -11.78 4.75
N PHE A 143 5.10 -11.09 5.85
CA PHE A 143 4.12 -10.29 6.61
C PHE A 143 4.27 -8.77 6.45
N GLY A 144 5.43 -8.31 5.97
CA GLY A 144 5.74 -6.88 5.91
C GLY A 144 4.88 -6.12 4.90
N PHE A 145 4.24 -5.02 5.34
CA PHE A 145 3.56 -4.04 4.49
C PHE A 145 2.45 -4.58 3.58
N ARG A 146 1.83 -5.70 3.96
CA ARG A 146 0.71 -6.32 3.24
C ARG A 146 -0.62 -6.04 3.91
N ARG A 147 -1.71 -6.05 3.13
CA ARG A 147 -3.04 -5.90 3.70
C ARG A 147 -3.36 -7.09 4.59
N TYR A 148 -4.04 -6.82 5.71
CA TYR A 148 -4.48 -7.83 6.67
C TYR A 148 -3.35 -8.68 7.26
N ARG A 149 -2.12 -8.15 7.27
CA ARG A 149 -0.96 -8.76 7.91
C ARG A 149 -0.24 -7.74 8.78
N SER A 150 0.23 -8.17 9.95
CA SER A 150 0.95 -7.31 10.89
C SER A 150 2.21 -7.99 11.45
N PRO A 151 3.09 -7.24 12.13
CA PRO A 151 4.23 -7.81 12.84
C PRO A 151 3.83 -8.84 13.92
N GLU A 152 2.63 -8.72 14.47
CA GLU A 152 2.09 -9.66 15.44
C GLU A 152 1.83 -11.04 14.82
N ASP A 153 1.27 -11.10 13.60
CA ASP A 153 1.08 -12.36 12.87
C ASP A 153 2.41 -13.07 12.62
N ALA A 154 3.46 -12.30 12.30
CA ALA A 154 4.80 -12.84 12.11
C ALA A 154 5.37 -13.45 13.40
N ARG A 155 5.12 -12.81 14.55
CA ARG A 155 5.52 -13.32 15.86
C ARG A 155 4.77 -14.61 16.18
N GLU A 156 3.47 -14.65 15.93
CA GLU A 156 2.63 -15.82 16.19
C GLU A 156 3.08 -17.01 15.34
N TYR A 157 3.26 -16.81 14.03
CA TYR A 157 3.80 -17.83 13.13
C TYR A 157 5.16 -18.38 13.61
N ALA A 158 6.09 -17.49 14.00
CA ALA A 158 7.39 -17.91 14.49
C ALA A 158 7.32 -18.71 15.82
N MET A 159 6.36 -18.40 16.68
CA MET A 159 6.13 -19.14 17.93
C MET A 159 5.52 -20.52 17.68
N GLU A 160 4.57 -20.61 16.75
CA GLU A 160 3.93 -21.87 16.35
C GLU A 160 4.91 -22.83 15.68
N GLU A 161 5.67 -22.36 14.68
CA GLU A 161 6.73 -23.14 14.03
C GLU A 161 7.72 -23.71 15.05
N ARG A 162 8.16 -22.87 16.00
CA ARG A 162 9.06 -23.31 17.07
C ARG A 162 8.46 -24.43 17.91
N GLN A 163 7.17 -24.38 18.25
CA GLN A 163 6.52 -25.46 19.01
C GLN A 163 6.40 -26.75 18.21
N ASN A 164 6.18 -26.65 16.90
CA ASN A 164 6.05 -27.79 15.99
C ASN A 164 7.40 -28.45 15.65
N THR A 165 8.53 -27.74 15.77
CA THR A 165 9.88 -28.35 15.64
C THR A 165 10.39 -29.01 16.93
N ILE A 166 9.88 -28.62 18.11
CA ILE A 166 10.31 -29.14 19.43
C ILE A 166 9.84 -30.56 19.82
N PRO A 167 8.89 -31.27 19.15
CA PRO A 167 8.56 -32.66 19.55
C PRO A 167 9.78 -33.58 19.56
N TYR A 168 10.74 -33.35 18.67
CA TYR A 168 11.96 -34.15 18.54
C TYR A 168 12.94 -33.98 19.72
N ASP A 169 13.00 -32.79 20.33
CA ASP A 169 13.91 -32.51 21.44
C ASP A 169 13.39 -33.06 22.79
N LYS A 170 12.07 -33.22 22.93
CA LYS A 170 11.47 -33.89 24.09
C LYS A 170 11.71 -35.40 24.07
N GLU A 171 11.64 -36.04 22.90
CA GLU A 171 11.99 -37.45 22.75
C GLU A 171 13.47 -37.72 23.03
N ILE A 172 14.39 -36.86 22.55
CA ILE A 172 15.83 -36.99 22.85
C ILE A 172 16.14 -36.78 24.34
N ARG A 173 15.44 -35.86 25.01
CA ARG A 173 15.59 -35.66 26.47
C ARG A 173 15.06 -36.84 27.29
N ASN A 174 13.94 -37.42 26.90
CA ASN A 174 13.37 -38.58 27.61
C ASN A 174 14.18 -39.86 27.36
N ALA A 175 14.68 -40.08 26.12
CA ALA A 175 15.53 -41.23 25.80
C ALA A 175 16.89 -41.22 26.53
N LYS A 176 17.39 -40.05 26.95
CA LYS A 176 18.61 -39.94 27.77
C LYS A 176 18.38 -40.13 29.27
N MET A 177 17.13 -40.03 29.75
CA MET A 177 16.80 -40.28 31.16
C MET A 177 16.47 -41.75 31.45
N GLU A 178 16.09 -42.54 30.44
CA GLU A 178 15.84 -43.98 30.58
C GLU A 178 17.12 -44.84 30.45
N SER A 179 18.25 -44.23 30.10
CA SER A 179 19.55 -44.90 29.97
C SER A 179 20.51 -44.70 31.16
N THR A 180 20.00 -44.29 32.33
CA THR A 180 20.74 -44.17 33.60
C THR A 180 20.02 -44.96 34.68
#